data_AF-G3UIS7-F1
#
_entry.id   AF-G3UIS7-F1
#
_cell.length_a   1.000
_cell.length_b   1.000
_cell.length_c   1.000
_cell.angle_alpha   90.00
_cell.angle_beta   90.00
_cell.angle_gamma   90.00
#
_symmetry.space_group_name_H-M   'P 1'
#
loop_
_entity.id
_entity.type
_entity.pdbx_description
1 polymer ?
#
loop_
_entity_poly.entity_id
_entity_poly.type
_entity_poly.pdbx_seq_one_letter_code
_entity_poly.pdbx_strand_id
1 'polypeptide(L)'
;RSISNLKNLIAKGVLPHKAKPPENILQSLDYLDWISQLPQNLQYQIIQLAPSCSIKTQTEQFMEGPGLVFVAFSQVISLFPGSAFWAIIFFLALLITGLGTLMRVLEGIALPLQNAIPIFRKHPKLLSVIICVGGLLGSLVFTSRSGSYIMSLFDEYLVPLVLVIIVTFQNVALARIYGTSRFREEMFIELGHLLCPIFTFLWNYMTLLVLLALLTICFMQLYQKTPPYYIAWNASGSQEVKQPYLPSFLNWLTLLLIFTLLPILAFPLHHWWNHQDPTPSDPIEKTQSFKKMSPKPLPWQTQPLGKANVISQD
;
A
#
# COMPACT_ATOMS: atom_id res chain seq x y z
N ARG A 1 -8.87 30.66 -18.15
CA ARG A 1 -9.91 29.97 -18.98
C ARG A 1 -11.30 30.61 -18.82
N SER A 2 -11.78 30.86 -17.61
CA SER A 2 -13.06 31.56 -17.33
C SER A 2 -13.20 32.93 -18.00
N ILE A 3 -12.20 33.82 -17.90
CA ILE A 3 -12.20 35.15 -18.53
C ILE A 3 -12.25 35.08 -20.07
N SER A 4 -11.60 34.10 -20.67
CA SER A 4 -11.60 33.88 -22.12
C SER A 4 -12.96 33.36 -22.61
N ASN A 5 -13.59 32.44 -21.87
CA ASN A 5 -14.96 31.99 -22.15
C ASN A 5 -15.97 33.14 -22.00
N LEU A 6 -15.82 33.98 -20.97
CA LEU A 6 -16.68 35.15 -20.77
C LEU A 6 -16.56 36.15 -21.92
N LYS A 7 -15.33 36.46 -22.37
CA LYS A 7 -15.09 37.31 -23.56
C LYS A 7 -15.72 36.72 -24.83
N ASN A 8 -15.67 35.40 -25.01
CA ASN A 8 -16.30 34.70 -26.13
C ASN A 8 -17.84 34.77 -26.07
N LEU A 9 -18.43 34.65 -24.89
CA LEU A 9 -19.88 34.75 -24.69
C LEU A 9 -20.42 36.19 -24.89
N ILE A 10 -19.61 37.21 -24.54
CA ILE A 10 -19.91 38.61 -24.87
C ILE A 10 -19.80 38.84 -26.40
N ALA A 11 -18.78 38.28 -27.05
CA ALA A 11 -18.61 38.37 -28.50
C ALA A 11 -19.74 37.67 -29.29
N LYS A 12 -20.35 36.63 -28.70
CA LYS A 12 -21.54 35.95 -29.25
C LYS A 12 -22.86 36.65 -28.94
N GLY A 13 -22.86 37.79 -28.24
CA GLY A 13 -24.05 38.58 -27.92
C GLY A 13 -24.95 37.99 -26.82
N VAL A 14 -24.49 36.95 -26.11
CA VAL A 14 -25.26 36.29 -25.04
C VAL A 14 -25.22 37.10 -23.74
N LEU A 15 -24.14 37.87 -23.52
CA LEU A 15 -24.03 38.83 -22.43
C LEU A 15 -23.95 40.26 -22.97
N PRO A 16 -24.60 41.25 -22.32
CA PRO A 16 -24.52 42.65 -22.73
C PRO A 16 -23.10 43.18 -22.60
N HIS A 17 -22.70 44.11 -23.47
CA HIS A 17 -21.37 44.73 -23.48
C HIS A 17 -20.96 45.39 -22.15
N LYS A 18 -21.92 45.69 -21.27
CA LYS A 18 -21.71 46.19 -19.90
C LYS A 18 -21.05 45.17 -18.96
N ALA A 19 -21.00 43.89 -19.34
CA ALA A 19 -20.37 42.81 -18.57
C ALA A 19 -18.90 42.54 -18.97
N LYS A 20 -18.22 43.48 -19.65
CA LYS A 20 -16.81 43.33 -20.04
C LYS A 20 -15.92 43.40 -18.78
N PRO A 21 -15.10 42.37 -18.50
CA PRO A 21 -14.17 42.44 -17.37
C PRO A 21 -13.07 43.48 -17.64
N PRO A 22 -12.59 44.21 -16.60
CA PRO A 22 -11.47 45.14 -16.73
C PRO A 22 -10.22 44.45 -17.29
N GLU A 23 -9.41 45.20 -18.06
CA GLU A 23 -8.32 44.63 -18.86
C GLU A 23 -7.11 44.13 -18.04
N ASN A 24 -7.06 44.46 -16.74
CA ASN A 24 -5.94 44.19 -15.81
C ASN A 24 -6.22 43.10 -14.76
N ILE A 25 -7.14 42.15 -14.99
CA ILE A 25 -7.35 41.05 -14.04
C ILE A 25 -6.22 40.02 -14.19
N LEU A 26 -5.17 40.16 -13.38
CA LEU A 26 -4.04 39.22 -13.32
C LEU A 26 -4.25 38.11 -12.28
N GLN A 27 -5.13 38.33 -11.29
CA GLN A 27 -5.31 37.46 -10.12
C GLN A 27 -6.78 37.02 -9.93
N SER A 28 -6.99 35.82 -9.38
CA SER A 28 -8.35 35.24 -9.18
C SER A 28 -9.20 36.02 -8.16
N LEU A 29 -8.56 36.81 -7.28
CA LEU A 29 -9.24 37.60 -6.26
C LEU A 29 -9.94 38.83 -6.87
N ASP A 30 -9.26 39.56 -7.77
CA ASP A 30 -9.80 40.74 -8.47
C ASP A 30 -11.01 40.38 -9.36
N TYR A 31 -11.04 39.14 -9.86
CA TYR A 31 -12.16 38.61 -10.65
C TYR A 31 -13.43 38.43 -9.80
N LEU A 32 -13.29 37.92 -8.56
CA LEU A 32 -14.41 37.73 -7.65
C LEU A 32 -14.92 39.05 -7.09
N ASP A 33 -14.00 39.98 -6.81
CA ASP A 33 -14.37 41.32 -6.34
C ASP A 33 -15.13 42.09 -7.43
N TRP A 34 -14.67 42.01 -8.69
CA TRP A 34 -15.40 42.54 -9.84
C TRP A 34 -16.81 41.94 -9.95
N ILE A 35 -16.98 40.62 -9.85
CA ILE A 35 -18.30 39.96 -9.90
C ILE A 35 -19.23 40.48 -8.80
N SER A 36 -18.70 40.77 -7.61
CA SER A 36 -19.48 41.26 -6.47
C SER A 36 -20.07 42.66 -6.70
N GLN A 37 -19.48 43.44 -7.61
CA GLN A 37 -19.91 44.80 -7.97
C GLN A 37 -20.96 44.84 -9.10
N LEU A 38 -21.33 43.70 -9.72
CA LEU A 38 -22.34 43.66 -10.78
C LEU A 38 -23.78 43.66 -10.24
N PRO A 39 -24.76 44.16 -11.02
CA PRO A 39 -26.18 44.02 -10.72
C PRO A 39 -26.58 42.54 -10.57
N GLN A 40 -27.44 42.21 -9.61
CA GLN A 40 -27.84 40.83 -9.26
C GLN A 40 -28.29 39.98 -10.47
N ASN A 41 -28.97 40.56 -11.46
CA ASN A 41 -29.42 39.87 -12.67
C ASN A 41 -28.25 39.38 -13.55
N LEU A 42 -27.20 40.20 -13.67
CA LEU A 42 -25.97 39.85 -14.41
C LEU A 42 -25.09 38.90 -13.62
N GLN A 43 -25.04 39.05 -12.30
CA GLN A 43 -24.29 38.17 -11.41
C GLN A 43 -24.79 36.73 -11.52
N TYR A 44 -26.11 36.51 -11.53
CA TYR A 44 -26.70 35.18 -11.68
C TYR A 44 -26.36 34.54 -13.04
N GLN A 45 -26.46 35.30 -14.14
CA GLN A 45 -26.09 34.80 -15.47
C GLN A 45 -24.59 34.45 -15.57
N ILE A 46 -23.71 35.25 -14.98
CA ILE A 46 -22.26 35.01 -15.01
C ILE A 46 -21.90 33.79 -14.15
N ILE A 47 -22.50 33.62 -12.97
CA ILE A 47 -22.28 32.44 -12.11
C ILE A 47 -22.80 31.16 -12.78
N GLN A 48 -23.92 31.23 -13.52
CA GLN A 48 -24.47 30.12 -14.30
C GLN A 48 -23.60 29.75 -15.51
N LEU A 49 -23.14 30.74 -16.28
CA LEU A 49 -22.37 30.50 -17.52
C LEU A 49 -20.87 30.31 -17.28
N ALA A 50 -20.35 30.80 -16.16
CA ALA A 50 -18.96 30.66 -15.74
C ALA A 50 -18.93 30.22 -14.27
N PRO A 51 -19.16 28.93 -13.98
CA PRO A 51 -19.15 28.42 -12.62
C PRO A 51 -17.80 28.67 -11.93
N SER A 52 -17.88 28.86 -10.61
CA SER A 52 -16.73 29.06 -9.72
C SER A 52 -15.80 27.86 -9.81
N CYS A 53 -14.75 27.95 -10.61
CA CYS A 53 -13.72 26.93 -10.71
C CYS A 53 -12.81 27.02 -9.49
N SER A 54 -13.16 26.32 -8.41
CA SER A 54 -12.31 26.23 -7.22
C SER A 54 -11.25 25.15 -7.41
N ILE A 55 -9.99 25.50 -7.16
CA ILE A 55 -8.89 24.53 -7.20
C ILE A 55 -9.11 23.46 -6.14
N LYS A 56 -9.69 23.80 -4.97
CA LYS A 56 -9.96 22.84 -3.89
C LYS A 56 -10.88 21.71 -4.33
N THR A 57 -11.99 22.06 -5.00
CA THR A 57 -12.96 21.06 -5.49
C THR A 57 -12.37 20.19 -6.60
N GLN A 58 -11.49 20.74 -7.45
CA GLN A 58 -10.79 19.93 -8.45
C GLN A 58 -9.76 19.00 -7.81
N THR A 59 -9.01 19.47 -6.82
CA THR A 59 -8.03 18.65 -6.09
C THR A 59 -8.71 17.50 -5.35
N GLU A 60 -9.84 17.76 -4.69
CA GLU A 60 -10.64 16.72 -4.03
C GLU A 60 -11.12 15.67 -5.04
N GLN A 61 -11.58 16.10 -6.21
CA GLN A 61 -11.97 15.19 -7.28
C GLN A 61 -10.78 14.33 -7.75
N PHE A 62 -9.61 14.92 -8.01
CA PHE A 62 -8.41 14.16 -8.43
C PHE A 62 -7.87 13.17 -7.39
N MET A 63 -8.22 13.34 -6.11
CA MET A 63 -7.77 12.47 -5.02
C MET A 63 -8.63 11.21 -4.84
N GLU A 64 -9.74 11.07 -5.58
CA GLU A 64 -10.71 9.97 -5.38
C GLU A 64 -10.28 8.61 -5.99
N GLY A 65 -9.02 8.47 -6.39
CA GLY A 65 -8.43 7.16 -6.69
C GLY A 65 -7.11 7.22 -7.48
N PRO A 66 -6.27 6.16 -7.40
CA PRO A 66 -4.97 6.12 -8.07
C PRO A 66 -5.07 6.23 -9.61
N GLY A 67 -6.16 5.74 -10.21
CA GLY A 67 -6.39 5.84 -11.66
C GLY A 67 -6.60 7.27 -12.14
N LEU A 68 -7.20 8.13 -11.32
CA LEU A 68 -7.47 9.52 -11.68
C LEU A 68 -6.20 10.39 -11.58
N VAL A 69 -5.33 10.08 -10.61
CA VAL A 69 -3.98 10.65 -10.52
C VAL A 69 -3.17 10.32 -11.78
N PHE A 70 -3.28 9.09 -12.29
CA PHE A 70 -2.59 8.66 -13.51
C PHE A 70 -3.04 9.47 -14.74
N VAL A 71 -4.35 9.67 -14.89
CA VAL A 71 -4.93 10.49 -15.97
C VAL A 71 -4.45 11.94 -15.87
N ALA A 72 -4.55 12.55 -14.69
CA ALA A 72 -4.10 13.92 -14.46
C ALA A 72 -2.61 14.08 -14.77
N PHE A 73 -1.78 13.13 -14.32
CA PHE A 73 -0.34 13.15 -14.58
C PHE A 73 -0.03 13.05 -16.07
N SER A 74 -0.72 12.15 -16.81
CA SER A 74 -0.57 12.05 -18.26
C SER A 74 -1.02 13.31 -19.00
N GLN A 75 -2.01 14.02 -18.48
CA GLN A 75 -2.44 15.30 -19.03
C GLN A 75 -1.38 16.38 -18.81
N VAL A 76 -0.72 16.40 -17.65
CA VAL A 76 0.39 17.32 -17.38
C VAL A 76 1.59 17.03 -18.28
N ILE A 77 1.99 15.76 -18.45
CA ILE A 77 3.15 15.40 -19.29
C ILE A 77 2.94 15.82 -20.76
N SER A 78 1.69 15.84 -21.23
CA SER A 78 1.35 16.25 -22.59
C SER A 78 1.64 17.74 -22.87
N LEU A 79 1.69 18.58 -21.83
CA LEU A 79 1.95 20.01 -21.93
C LEU A 79 3.44 20.35 -22.01
N PHE A 80 4.33 19.40 -21.71
CA PHE A 80 5.77 19.62 -21.80
C PHE A 80 6.26 19.59 -23.26
N PRO A 81 7.22 20.47 -23.62
CA PRO A 81 7.87 20.39 -24.92
C PRO A 81 8.62 19.06 -25.02
N GLY A 82 8.41 18.31 -26.11
CA GLY A 82 8.96 16.95 -26.25
C GLY A 82 8.20 15.91 -25.40
N SER A 83 6.89 16.05 -25.25
CA SER A 83 6.02 15.22 -24.40
C SER A 83 6.19 13.71 -24.56
N ALA A 84 6.46 13.22 -25.77
CA ALA A 84 6.66 11.79 -26.04
C ALA A 84 7.86 11.20 -25.28
N PHE A 85 8.97 11.93 -25.20
CA PHE A 85 10.17 11.50 -24.47
C PHE A 85 9.89 11.35 -22.97
N TRP A 86 9.25 12.38 -22.39
CA TRP A 86 8.90 12.39 -20.97
C TRP A 86 7.86 11.33 -20.61
N ALA A 87 6.87 11.10 -21.48
CA ALA A 87 5.90 10.03 -21.30
C ALA A 87 6.59 8.66 -21.24
N ILE A 88 7.47 8.33 -22.20
CA ILE A 88 8.15 7.02 -22.25
C ILE A 88 8.94 6.76 -20.96
N ILE A 89 9.74 7.74 -20.48
CA ILE A 89 10.52 7.58 -19.24
C ILE A 89 9.60 7.37 -18.04
N PHE A 90 8.50 8.11 -17.96
CA PHE A 90 7.56 7.98 -16.86
C PHE A 90 6.88 6.60 -16.83
N PHE A 91 6.33 6.15 -17.95
CA PHE A 91 5.73 4.82 -18.04
C PHE A 91 6.75 3.71 -17.79
N LEU A 92 7.98 3.86 -18.29
CA LEU A 92 9.06 2.90 -18.05
C LEU A 92 9.45 2.86 -16.57
N ALA A 93 9.53 4.01 -15.88
CA ALA A 93 9.83 4.07 -14.46
C ALA A 93 8.73 3.41 -13.61
N LEU A 94 7.45 3.63 -13.95
CA LEU A 94 6.33 2.94 -13.31
C LEU A 94 6.39 1.42 -13.53
N LEU A 95 6.72 0.99 -14.75
CA LEU A 95 6.87 -0.42 -15.10
C LEU A 95 8.02 -1.07 -14.32
N ILE A 96 9.19 -0.44 -14.23
CA ILE A 96 10.34 -0.94 -13.47
C ILE A 96 10.00 -1.01 -11.97
N THR A 97 9.33 0.01 -11.42
CA THR A 97 8.90 0.04 -10.01
C THR A 97 7.89 -1.07 -9.69
N GLY A 98 6.93 -1.29 -10.60
CA GLY A 98 5.96 -2.37 -10.50
C GLY A 98 6.64 -3.73 -10.55
N LEU A 99 7.49 -3.98 -11.56
CA LEU A 99 8.24 -5.23 -11.71
C LEU A 99 9.14 -5.53 -10.50
N GLY A 100 9.87 -4.53 -10.00
CA GLY A 100 10.74 -4.70 -8.83
C GLY A 100 9.97 -5.05 -7.54
N THR A 101 8.71 -4.61 -7.44
CA THR A 101 7.85 -5.00 -6.31
C THR A 101 7.29 -6.41 -6.49
N LEU A 102 6.88 -6.78 -7.71
CA LEU A 102 6.42 -8.14 -8.03
C LEU A 102 7.51 -9.19 -7.78
N MET A 103 8.76 -8.92 -8.15
CA MET A 103 9.88 -9.84 -7.90
C MET A 103 10.10 -10.08 -6.40
N ARG A 104 10.02 -9.03 -5.58
CA ARG A 104 10.12 -9.14 -4.11
C ARG A 104 8.97 -9.98 -3.52
N VAL A 105 7.74 -9.78 -4.01
CA VAL A 105 6.59 -10.58 -3.57
C VAL A 105 6.75 -12.04 -4.00
N LEU A 106 7.21 -12.29 -5.22
CA LEU A 106 7.48 -13.65 -5.71
C LEU A 106 8.52 -14.37 -4.85
N GLU A 107 9.65 -13.73 -4.57
CA GLU A 107 10.68 -14.30 -3.68
C GLU A 107 10.14 -14.52 -2.26
N GLY A 108 9.39 -13.57 -1.72
CA GLY A 108 8.78 -13.66 -0.40
C GLY A 108 7.81 -14.84 -0.23
N ILE A 109 7.15 -15.27 -1.31
CA ILE A 109 6.25 -16.45 -1.30
C ILE A 109 7.02 -17.73 -1.65
N ALA A 110 7.92 -17.67 -2.64
CA ALA A 110 8.61 -18.83 -3.15
C ALA A 110 9.59 -19.43 -2.12
N LEU A 111 10.35 -18.59 -1.40
CA LEU A 111 11.35 -19.07 -0.45
C LEU A 111 10.74 -19.88 0.71
N PRO A 112 9.72 -19.39 1.45
CA PRO A 112 9.10 -20.17 2.51
C PRO A 112 8.46 -21.46 2.00
N LEU A 113 7.83 -21.42 0.82
CA LEU A 113 7.15 -22.56 0.25
C LEU A 113 8.14 -23.65 -0.22
N GLN A 114 9.28 -23.23 -0.78
CA GLN A 114 10.36 -24.14 -1.15
C GLN A 114 11.01 -24.79 0.08
N ASN A 115 11.14 -24.05 1.18
CA ASN A 115 11.71 -24.56 2.42
C ASN A 115 10.75 -25.50 3.18
N ALA A 116 9.44 -25.23 3.12
CA ALA A 116 8.43 -26.04 3.82
C ALA A 116 8.14 -27.39 3.15
N ILE A 117 8.17 -27.45 1.80
CA ILE A 117 7.71 -28.64 1.06
C ILE A 117 8.87 -29.28 0.27
N PRO A 118 9.23 -30.54 0.54
CA PRO A 118 10.40 -31.18 -0.06
C PRO A 118 10.29 -31.36 -1.58
N ILE A 119 9.07 -31.41 -2.15
CA ILE A 119 8.86 -31.54 -3.59
C ILE A 119 9.27 -30.27 -4.34
N PHE A 120 8.97 -29.10 -3.77
CA PHE A 120 9.33 -27.81 -4.35
C PHE A 120 10.81 -27.48 -4.16
N ARG A 121 11.45 -28.03 -3.11
CA ARG A 121 12.90 -27.98 -2.95
C ARG A 121 13.64 -28.71 -4.07
N LYS A 122 13.14 -29.88 -4.51
CA LYS A 122 13.73 -30.67 -5.61
C LYS A 122 13.48 -30.04 -6.99
N HIS A 123 12.35 -29.37 -7.16
CA HIS A 123 11.95 -28.78 -8.44
C HIS A 123 11.58 -27.29 -8.30
N PRO A 124 12.56 -26.39 -8.09
CA PRO A 124 12.29 -24.95 -7.89
C PRO A 124 11.62 -24.29 -9.09
N LYS A 125 11.91 -24.77 -10.31
CA LYS A 125 11.29 -24.25 -11.55
C LYS A 125 9.77 -24.49 -11.57
N LEU A 126 9.31 -25.64 -11.04
CA LEU A 126 7.89 -25.97 -11.00
C LEU A 126 7.12 -25.02 -10.07
N LEU A 127 7.72 -24.68 -8.92
CA LEU A 127 7.14 -23.73 -7.97
C LEU A 127 6.91 -22.36 -8.60
N SER A 128 7.91 -21.83 -9.30
CA SER A 128 7.82 -20.52 -9.97
C SER A 128 6.72 -20.51 -11.04
N VAL A 129 6.60 -21.58 -11.83
CA VAL A 129 5.53 -21.72 -12.83
C VAL A 129 4.15 -21.75 -12.17
N ILE A 130 3.98 -22.50 -11.07
CA ILE A 130 2.70 -22.56 -10.35
C ILE A 130 2.30 -21.19 -9.81
N ILE A 131 3.24 -20.47 -9.18
CA ILE A 131 2.96 -19.13 -8.63
C ILE A 131 2.63 -18.14 -9.76
N CYS A 132 3.36 -18.18 -10.87
CA CYS A 132 3.13 -17.29 -12.02
C CYS A 132 1.78 -17.56 -12.70
N VAL A 133 1.46 -18.83 -12.98
CA VAL A 133 0.18 -19.22 -13.59
C VAL A 133 -0.99 -18.92 -12.65
N GLY A 134 -0.85 -19.24 -11.35
CA GLY A 134 -1.86 -18.91 -10.34
C GLY A 134 -2.09 -17.40 -10.22
N GLY A 135 -1.01 -16.62 -10.20
CA GLY A 135 -1.06 -15.16 -10.21
C GLY A 135 -1.76 -14.61 -11.46
N LEU A 136 -1.43 -15.13 -12.64
CA LEU A 136 -2.05 -14.71 -13.91
C LEU A 136 -3.55 -15.00 -13.94
N LEU A 137 -3.99 -16.18 -13.47
CA LEU A 137 -5.40 -16.52 -13.38
C LEU A 137 -6.14 -15.62 -12.38
N GLY A 138 -5.51 -15.31 -11.23
CA GLY A 138 -6.06 -14.36 -10.26
C GLY A 138 -6.18 -12.94 -10.81
N SER A 139 -5.14 -12.43 -11.47
CA SER A 139 -5.13 -11.11 -12.11
C SER A 139 -6.17 -10.97 -13.22
N LEU A 140 -6.56 -12.06 -13.88
CA LEU A 140 -7.57 -12.05 -14.93
C LEU A 140 -8.95 -11.63 -14.41
N VAL A 141 -9.29 -11.99 -13.17
CA VAL A 141 -10.53 -11.56 -12.51
C VAL A 141 -10.56 -10.04 -12.35
N PHE A 142 -9.44 -9.42 -11.97
CA PHE A 142 -9.31 -7.97 -11.83
C PHE A 142 -9.29 -7.21 -13.16
N THR A 143 -9.03 -7.89 -14.28
CA THR A 143 -9.02 -7.27 -15.62
C THR A 143 -10.42 -7.20 -16.26
N SER A 144 -11.43 -7.80 -15.62
CA SER A 144 -12.82 -7.76 -16.11
C SER A 144 -13.41 -6.32 -16.07
N ARG A 145 -14.51 -6.07 -16.79
CA ARG A 145 -15.16 -4.73 -16.86
C ARG A 145 -15.54 -4.17 -15.47
N SER A 146 -15.87 -5.03 -14.52
CA SER A 146 -16.15 -4.68 -13.12
C SER A 146 -14.92 -4.76 -12.20
N GLY A 147 -13.76 -5.16 -12.72
CA GLY A 147 -12.57 -5.49 -11.95
C GLY A 147 -11.97 -4.30 -11.20
N SER A 148 -12.12 -3.07 -11.72
CA SER A 148 -11.72 -1.86 -11.00
C SER A 148 -12.46 -1.71 -9.66
N TYR A 149 -13.77 -2.03 -9.62
CA TYR A 149 -14.56 -1.94 -8.39
C TYR A 149 -14.19 -3.01 -7.37
N ILE A 150 -13.78 -4.19 -7.87
CA ILE A 150 -13.27 -5.28 -7.04
C ILE A 150 -11.89 -4.89 -6.49
N MET A 151 -11.00 -4.33 -7.30
CA MET A 151 -9.68 -3.89 -6.86
C MET A 151 -9.76 -2.83 -5.75
N SER A 152 -10.61 -1.81 -5.92
CA SER A 152 -10.83 -0.78 -4.89
C SER A 152 -11.33 -1.38 -3.57
N LEU A 153 -12.25 -2.35 -3.63
CA LEU A 153 -12.74 -3.04 -2.44
C LEU A 153 -11.61 -3.78 -1.69
N PHE A 154 -10.72 -4.45 -2.43
CA PHE A 154 -9.58 -5.15 -1.84
C PHE A 154 -8.58 -4.18 -1.20
N ASP A 155 -8.26 -3.08 -1.88
CA ASP A 155 -7.27 -2.09 -1.44
C ASP A 155 -7.76 -1.30 -0.22
N GLU A 156 -9.05 -0.94 -0.18
CA GLU A 156 -9.62 -0.15 0.91
C GLU A 156 -9.93 -0.98 2.16
N TYR A 157 -10.37 -2.24 1.98
CA TYR A 157 -10.90 -3.04 3.09
C TYR A 157 -10.09 -4.31 3.39
N LEU A 158 -9.79 -5.14 2.37
CA LEU A 158 -9.17 -6.45 2.63
C LEU A 158 -7.70 -6.31 3.05
N VAL A 159 -6.90 -5.59 2.27
CA VAL A 159 -5.46 -5.49 2.45
C VAL A 159 -5.11 -4.85 3.81
N PRO A 160 -5.70 -3.71 4.21
CA PRO A 160 -5.40 -3.11 5.50
C PRO A 160 -5.81 -4.01 6.67
N LEU A 161 -6.97 -4.66 6.58
CA LEU A 161 -7.49 -5.54 7.63
C LEU A 161 -6.58 -6.77 7.83
N VAL A 162 -6.22 -7.46 6.74
CA VAL A 162 -5.30 -8.62 6.78
C VAL A 162 -3.94 -8.20 7.33
N LEU A 163 -3.38 -7.09 6.86
CA LEU A 163 -2.08 -6.59 7.27
C LEU A 163 -2.06 -6.25 8.77
N VAL A 164 -3.04 -5.50 9.26
CA VAL A 164 -3.11 -5.13 10.68
C VAL A 164 -3.26 -6.36 11.57
N ILE A 165 -4.06 -7.36 11.18
CA ILE A 165 -4.20 -8.61 11.95
C ILE A 165 -2.88 -9.38 12.02
N ILE A 166 -2.22 -9.60 10.88
CA ILE A 166 -0.95 -10.33 10.82
C ILE A 166 0.12 -9.62 11.65
N VAL A 167 0.28 -8.31 11.48
CA VAL A 167 1.27 -7.51 12.20
C VAL A 167 0.97 -7.49 13.71
N THR A 168 -0.31 -7.41 14.10
CA THR A 168 -0.71 -7.49 15.52
C THR A 168 -0.31 -8.84 16.12
N PHE A 169 -0.63 -9.95 15.44
CA PHE A 169 -0.27 -11.29 15.91
C PHE A 169 1.25 -11.47 16.01
N GLN A 170 1.99 -11.01 15.01
CA GLN A 170 3.46 -11.07 15.02
C GLN A 170 4.06 -10.25 16.17
N ASN A 171 3.53 -9.06 16.45
CA ASN A 171 3.97 -8.25 17.57
C ASN A 171 3.64 -8.90 18.92
N VAL A 172 2.43 -9.46 19.09
CA VAL A 172 2.05 -10.19 20.32
C VAL A 172 2.95 -11.40 20.54
N ALA A 173 3.22 -12.18 19.50
CA ALA A 173 4.12 -13.33 19.57
C ALA A 173 5.54 -12.91 19.99
N LEU A 174 6.06 -11.83 19.41
CA LEU A 174 7.39 -11.31 19.72
C LEU A 174 7.49 -10.76 21.16
N ALA A 175 6.47 -9.99 21.56
CA ALA A 175 6.38 -9.37 22.87
C ALA A 175 6.22 -10.37 24.03
N ARG A 176 5.30 -11.33 23.87
CA ARG A 176 4.84 -12.21 24.96
C ARG A 176 5.43 -13.62 24.90
N ILE A 177 5.51 -14.23 23.72
CA ILE A 177 5.95 -15.63 23.57
C ILE A 177 7.47 -15.69 23.50
N TYR A 178 8.07 -14.90 22.61
CA TYR A 178 9.51 -14.90 22.41
C TYR A 178 10.26 -14.13 23.51
N GLY A 179 9.66 -13.03 24.00
CA GLY A 179 10.17 -12.24 25.12
C GLY A 179 11.14 -11.16 24.67
N THR A 180 10.83 -9.91 25.02
CA THR A 180 11.60 -8.73 24.58
C THR A 180 13.02 -8.67 25.13
N SER A 181 13.29 -9.24 26.30
CA SER A 181 14.66 -9.29 26.85
C SER A 181 15.57 -10.15 26.00
N ARG A 182 15.09 -11.33 25.58
CA ARG A 182 15.85 -12.27 24.75
C ARG A 182 16.12 -11.67 23.37
N PHE A 183 15.12 -11.01 22.78
CA PHE A 183 15.30 -10.30 21.52
C PHE A 183 16.37 -9.21 21.60
N ARG A 184 16.38 -8.44 22.69
CA ARG A 184 17.38 -7.39 22.91
C ARG A 184 18.80 -7.96 23.05
N GLU A 185 18.94 -9.12 23.66
CA GLU A 185 20.24 -9.82 23.79
C GLU A 185 20.74 -10.32 22.44
N GLU A 186 19.90 -10.94 21.62
CA GLU A 186 20.28 -11.37 20.26
C GLU A 186 20.63 -10.17 19.37
N MET A 187 19.87 -9.08 19.46
CA MET A 187 20.20 -7.84 18.78
C MET A 187 21.54 -7.23 19.26
N PHE A 188 21.86 -7.31 20.54
CA PHE A 188 23.15 -6.83 21.07
C PHE A 188 24.32 -7.60 20.47
N ILE A 189 24.17 -8.92 20.25
CA ILE A 189 25.20 -9.78 19.66
C ILE A 189 25.50 -9.36 18.20
N GLU A 190 24.45 -9.09 17.41
CA GLU A 190 24.61 -8.71 15.99
C GLU A 190 25.06 -7.26 15.79
N LEU A 191 24.56 -6.33 16.62
CA LEU A 191 24.78 -4.89 16.44
C LEU A 191 25.99 -4.34 17.22
N GLY A 192 26.53 -5.11 18.18
CA GLY A 192 27.68 -4.75 19.00
C GLY A 192 27.44 -3.63 20.03
N HIS A 193 26.21 -3.06 20.10
CA HIS A 193 25.84 -2.00 21.03
C HIS A 193 24.46 -2.24 21.67
N LEU A 194 24.29 -1.78 22.92
CA LEU A 194 23.04 -1.95 23.66
C LEU A 194 21.99 -0.96 23.16
N LEU A 195 20.85 -1.47 22.67
CA LEU A 195 19.70 -0.62 22.37
C LEU A 195 19.16 0.00 23.67
N CYS A 196 18.86 1.29 23.65
CA CYS A 196 18.29 1.98 24.81
C CYS A 196 16.98 1.31 25.24
N PRO A 197 16.72 1.14 26.55
CA PRO A 197 15.52 0.49 27.06
C PRO A 197 14.23 1.21 26.66
N ILE A 198 14.31 2.51 26.36
CA ILE A 198 13.20 3.32 25.84
C ILE A 198 12.71 2.79 24.49
N PHE A 199 13.61 2.35 23.60
CA PHE A 199 13.21 1.78 22.30
C PHE A 199 12.49 0.43 22.49
N THR A 200 12.95 -0.38 23.44
CA THR A 200 12.28 -1.65 23.80
C THR A 200 10.93 -1.43 24.50
N PHE A 201 10.77 -0.32 25.20
CA PHE A 201 9.44 0.05 25.73
C PHE A 201 8.51 0.54 24.62
N LEU A 202 9.02 1.42 23.74
CA LEU A 202 8.29 1.99 22.62
C LEU A 202 7.78 0.90 21.67
N TRP A 203 8.65 -0.01 21.24
CA TRP A 203 8.27 -1.04 20.25
C TRP A 203 7.28 -2.07 20.81
N ASN A 204 7.21 -2.24 22.13
CA ASN A 204 6.46 -3.32 22.76
C ASN A 204 5.09 -2.82 23.21
N TYR A 205 5.08 -1.64 23.84
CA TYR A 205 3.87 -1.08 24.42
C TYR A 205 3.19 -0.11 23.46
N MET A 206 3.94 0.83 22.86
CA MET A 206 3.32 1.83 21.98
C MET A 206 2.92 1.24 20.63
N THR A 207 3.77 0.40 20.01
CA THR A 207 3.41 -0.27 18.76
C THR A 207 2.18 -1.17 18.94
N LEU A 208 2.12 -1.94 20.03
CA LEU A 208 0.97 -2.80 20.31
C LEU A 208 -0.31 -1.98 20.53
N LEU A 209 -0.22 -0.86 21.25
CA LEU A 209 -1.36 0.04 21.48
C LEU A 209 -1.87 0.64 20.16
N VAL A 210 -0.97 1.14 19.31
CA VAL A 210 -1.32 1.71 18.00
C VAL A 210 -1.93 0.65 17.09
N LEU A 211 -1.37 -0.56 17.04
CA LEU A 211 -1.92 -1.66 16.25
C LEU A 211 -3.30 -2.09 16.74
N LEU A 212 -3.52 -2.13 18.05
CA LEU A 212 -4.83 -2.44 18.63
C LEU A 212 -5.86 -1.35 18.31
N ALA A 213 -5.46 -0.08 18.36
CA ALA A 213 -6.32 1.05 17.97
C ALA A 213 -6.66 1.01 16.47
N LEU A 214 -5.69 0.69 15.61
CA LEU A 214 -5.95 0.51 14.17
C LEU A 214 -6.89 -0.67 13.92
N LEU A 215 -6.70 -1.77 14.63
CA LEU A 215 -7.56 -2.95 14.53
C LEU A 215 -9.01 -2.63 14.93
N THR A 216 -9.22 -1.89 16.02
CA THR A 216 -10.58 -1.49 16.43
C THR A 216 -11.21 -0.52 15.43
N ILE A 217 -10.44 0.41 14.85
CA ILE A 217 -10.94 1.30 13.79
C ILE A 217 -11.37 0.49 12.55
N CYS A 218 -10.53 -0.44 12.09
CA CYS A 218 -10.87 -1.30 10.94
C CYS A 218 -12.12 -2.16 11.20
N PHE A 219 -12.26 -2.73 12.41
CA PHE A 219 -13.47 -3.46 12.79
C PHE A 219 -14.69 -2.53 12.85
N MET A 220 -14.57 -1.33 13.41
CA MET A 220 -15.67 -0.37 13.45
C MET A 220 -16.13 0.04 12.05
N GLN A 221 -15.21 0.21 11.10
CA GLN A 221 -15.54 0.48 9.70
C GLN A 221 -16.31 -0.68 9.03
N LEU A 222 -16.00 -1.92 9.39
CA LEU A 222 -16.69 -3.10 8.87
C LEU A 222 -18.09 -3.30 9.49
N TYR A 223 -18.25 -2.99 10.77
CA TYR A 223 -19.51 -3.18 11.51
C TYR A 223 -20.45 -1.97 11.45
N GLN A 224 -20.01 -0.82 10.95
CA GLN A 224 -20.87 0.35 10.82
C GLN A 224 -22.03 0.09 9.85
N LYS A 225 -23.25 0.49 10.24
CA LYS A 225 -24.50 0.25 9.49
C LYS A 225 -24.57 0.97 8.13
N THR A 226 -23.64 1.86 7.82
CA THR A 226 -23.53 2.47 6.49
C THR A 226 -22.88 1.46 5.56
N PRO A 227 -23.59 0.92 4.54
CA PRO A 227 -22.98 0.00 3.61
C PRO A 227 -21.79 0.70 2.93
N PRO A 228 -20.64 0.02 2.78
CA PRO A 228 -19.54 0.58 2.04
C PRO A 228 -20.05 0.94 0.64
N TYR A 229 -19.68 2.12 0.18
CA TYR A 229 -20.10 2.65 -1.10
C TYR A 229 -18.90 2.66 -2.04
N TYR A 230 -19.17 2.42 -3.31
CA TYR A 230 -18.21 2.64 -4.38
C TYR A 230 -18.75 3.68 -5.33
N ILE A 231 -17.83 4.32 -6.05
CA ILE A 231 -18.18 5.34 -7.03
C ILE A 231 -18.34 4.63 -8.36
N ALA A 232 -19.58 4.55 -8.84
CA ALA A 232 -19.91 3.93 -10.11
C ALA A 232 -20.03 5.01 -11.20
N TRP A 233 -19.47 4.73 -12.38
CA TRP A 233 -19.68 5.59 -13.54
C TRP A 233 -21.03 5.29 -14.20
N ASN A 234 -21.96 6.25 -14.20
CA ASN A 234 -23.23 6.12 -14.89
C ASN A 234 -23.17 6.79 -16.28
N ALA A 235 -23.20 5.97 -17.34
CA ALA A 235 -23.10 6.44 -18.72
C ALA A 235 -24.28 7.33 -19.16
N SER A 236 -25.46 7.20 -18.57
CA SER A 236 -26.64 8.01 -18.97
C SER A 236 -26.65 9.40 -18.33
N GLY A 237 -26.05 9.55 -17.16
CA GLY A 237 -25.95 10.83 -16.44
C GLY A 237 -24.63 11.57 -16.65
N SER A 238 -23.60 10.91 -17.20
CA SER A 238 -22.20 11.40 -17.18
C SER A 238 -21.78 11.88 -15.79
N GLN A 239 -22.27 11.19 -14.75
CA GLN A 239 -22.08 11.51 -13.36
C GLN A 239 -21.59 10.28 -12.60
N GLU A 240 -20.71 10.56 -11.65
CA GLU A 240 -20.25 9.61 -10.65
C GLU A 240 -21.34 9.43 -9.59
N VAL A 241 -21.84 8.22 -9.45
CA VAL A 241 -22.93 7.90 -8.51
C VAL A 241 -22.40 6.97 -7.44
N LYS A 242 -22.58 7.34 -6.17
CA LYS A 242 -22.26 6.48 -5.03
C LYS A 242 -23.26 5.34 -4.97
N GLN A 243 -22.80 4.11 -5.17
CA GLN A 243 -23.62 2.91 -5.08
C GLN A 243 -23.16 2.05 -3.90
N PRO A 244 -24.09 1.52 -3.09
CA PRO A 244 -23.72 0.61 -2.01
C PRO A 244 -23.27 -0.73 -2.59
N TYR A 245 -22.25 -1.34 -1.99
CA TYR A 245 -21.90 -2.73 -2.29
C TYR A 245 -23.06 -3.65 -1.90
N LEU A 246 -23.31 -4.66 -2.73
CA LEU A 246 -24.32 -5.68 -2.42
C LEU A 246 -23.88 -6.46 -1.16
N PRO A 247 -24.79 -6.78 -0.22
CA PRO A 247 -24.43 -7.50 1.01
C PRO A 247 -23.74 -8.86 0.76
N SER A 248 -24.01 -9.49 -0.39
CA SER A 248 -23.29 -10.71 -0.81
C SER A 248 -21.78 -10.51 -0.96
N PHE A 249 -21.32 -9.33 -1.40
CA PHE A 249 -19.88 -9.06 -1.55
C PHE A 249 -19.17 -8.96 -0.20
N LEU A 250 -19.85 -8.45 0.83
CA LEU A 250 -19.30 -8.41 2.18
C LEU A 250 -19.12 -9.81 2.77
N ASN A 251 -20.05 -10.73 2.48
CA ASN A 251 -19.90 -12.13 2.88
C ASN A 251 -18.73 -12.81 2.16
N TRP A 252 -18.50 -12.52 0.89
CA TRP A 252 -17.33 -13.02 0.17
C TRP A 252 -16.02 -12.45 0.74
N LEU A 253 -16.01 -11.17 1.10
CA LEU A 253 -14.86 -10.51 1.72
C LEU A 253 -14.51 -11.15 3.07
N THR A 254 -15.50 -11.41 3.91
CA THR A 254 -15.28 -12.06 5.22
C THR A 254 -14.83 -13.52 5.07
N LEU A 255 -15.36 -14.26 4.08
CA LEU A 255 -14.87 -15.60 3.77
C LEU A 255 -13.41 -15.61 3.32
N LEU A 256 -13.01 -14.67 2.46
CA LEU A 256 -11.62 -14.52 2.03
C LEU A 256 -10.70 -14.18 3.20
N LEU A 257 -11.14 -13.28 4.09
CA LEU A 257 -10.41 -12.95 5.30
C LEU A 257 -10.19 -14.19 6.18
N ILE A 258 -11.25 -14.95 6.45
CA ILE A 258 -11.16 -16.19 7.25
C ILE A 258 -10.20 -17.18 6.59
N PHE A 259 -10.29 -17.36 5.27
CA PHE A 259 -9.39 -18.25 4.54
C PHE A 259 -7.91 -17.83 4.66
N THR A 260 -7.61 -16.53 4.60
CA THR A 260 -6.23 -16.04 4.77
C THR A 260 -5.69 -16.19 6.20
N LEU A 261 -6.55 -16.08 7.22
CA LEU A 261 -6.16 -16.17 8.62
C LEU A 261 -6.15 -17.61 9.15
N LEU A 262 -6.90 -18.51 8.53
CA LEU A 262 -7.04 -19.90 8.95
C LEU A 262 -5.68 -20.63 9.10
N PRO A 263 -4.72 -20.55 8.15
CA PRO A 263 -3.43 -21.22 8.30
C PRO A 263 -2.61 -20.70 9.48
N ILE A 264 -2.71 -19.40 9.78
CA ILE A 264 -1.97 -18.73 10.86
C ILE A 264 -2.44 -19.24 12.23
N LEU A 265 -3.75 -19.47 12.38
CA LEU A 265 -4.35 -19.98 13.62
C LEU A 265 -4.26 -21.52 13.71
N ALA A 266 -4.44 -22.22 12.59
CA ALA A 266 -4.47 -23.68 12.57
C ALA A 266 -3.09 -24.30 12.84
N PHE A 267 -2.00 -23.69 12.36
CA PHE A 267 -0.65 -24.21 12.55
C PHE A 267 -0.24 -24.34 14.05
N PRO A 268 -0.35 -23.31 14.90
CA PRO A 268 -0.04 -23.44 16.32
C PRO A 268 -1.03 -24.35 17.06
N LEU A 269 -2.30 -24.39 16.67
CA LEU A 269 -3.30 -25.30 17.28
C LEU A 269 -2.99 -26.77 16.96
N HIS A 270 -2.66 -27.08 15.70
CA HIS A 270 -2.25 -28.42 15.29
C HIS A 270 -0.95 -28.83 15.99
N HIS A 271 0.03 -27.93 16.06
CA HIS A 271 1.28 -28.20 16.78
C HIS A 271 1.04 -28.44 18.28
N TRP A 272 0.17 -27.65 18.92
CA TRP A 272 -0.20 -27.83 20.32
C TRP A 272 -0.92 -29.15 20.57
N TRP A 273 -1.87 -29.52 19.70
CA TRP A 273 -2.60 -30.78 19.77
C TRP A 273 -1.68 -32.00 19.60
N ASN A 274 -0.74 -31.95 18.65
CA ASN A 274 0.21 -33.04 18.42
C ASN A 274 1.25 -33.19 19.54
N HIS A 275 1.45 -32.16 20.36
CA HIS A 275 2.33 -32.19 21.53
C HIS A 275 1.62 -32.62 22.82
N GLN A 276 0.33 -32.95 22.74
CA GLN A 276 -0.50 -33.29 23.89
C GLN A 276 -0.47 -34.79 24.24
N ASP A 277 0.22 -35.62 23.44
CA ASP A 277 0.57 -37.00 23.83
C ASP A 277 1.75 -36.95 24.83
N PRO A 278 1.52 -37.24 26.12
CA PRO A 278 2.62 -37.33 27.07
C PRO A 278 3.32 -38.67 26.88
N THR A 279 4.51 -38.68 26.30
CA THR A 279 5.45 -39.78 26.53
C THR A 279 5.87 -39.74 28.00
N PRO A 280 5.70 -40.81 28.80
CA PRO A 280 6.24 -40.86 30.15
C PRO A 280 7.76 -41.00 30.03
N SER A 281 8.48 -39.90 30.26
CA SER A 281 9.93 -39.95 30.45
C SER A 281 10.24 -39.75 31.93
N ASP A 282 10.85 -40.78 32.50
CA ASP A 282 11.26 -40.96 33.88
C ASP A 282 11.98 -39.76 34.52
N PRO A 283 11.90 -39.61 35.86
CA PRO A 283 12.55 -38.52 36.55
C PRO A 283 14.06 -38.79 36.75
N ILE A 284 14.85 -37.71 36.68
CA ILE A 284 16.23 -37.54 37.18
C ILE A 284 17.35 -37.76 36.15
N GLU A 285 17.75 -36.67 35.47
CA GLU A 285 19.18 -36.36 35.28
C GLU A 285 19.43 -34.84 35.23
N LYS A 286 19.12 -34.15 36.33
CA LYS A 286 19.74 -32.85 36.65
C LYS A 286 21.11 -33.09 37.28
N THR A 287 22.12 -33.55 36.52
CA THR A 287 23.53 -33.47 36.95
C THR A 287 24.53 -33.47 35.78
N GLN A 288 24.38 -32.55 34.83
CA GLN A 288 25.51 -32.03 34.03
C GLN A 288 25.27 -30.52 33.85
N SER A 289 25.42 -29.73 34.91
CA SER A 289 26.70 -29.12 35.24
C SER A 289 27.48 -28.69 33.98
N PHE A 290 27.31 -27.42 33.62
CA PHE A 290 28.45 -26.51 33.61
C PHE A 290 29.69 -26.99 32.82
N LYS A 291 29.56 -27.17 31.50
CA LYS A 291 30.71 -27.04 30.59
C LYS A 291 30.54 -25.79 29.76
N LYS A 292 31.20 -24.70 30.22
CA LYS A 292 31.56 -23.52 29.42
C LYS A 292 32.03 -23.99 28.04
N MET A 293 31.25 -23.73 26.99
CA MET A 293 31.77 -23.69 25.64
C MET A 293 32.22 -22.26 25.38
N SER A 294 33.53 -22.03 25.50
CA SER A 294 34.18 -20.80 25.03
C SER A 294 33.88 -20.61 23.54
N PRO A 295 33.55 -19.39 23.06
CA PRO A 295 33.35 -19.16 21.64
C PRO A 295 34.70 -19.32 20.91
N LYS A 296 34.78 -20.31 20.02
CA LYS A 296 35.86 -20.38 19.02
C LYS A 296 35.67 -19.21 18.05
N PRO A 297 36.67 -18.35 17.80
CA PRO A 297 36.56 -17.35 16.75
C PRO A 297 36.48 -18.05 15.40
N LEU A 298 35.45 -17.71 14.63
CA LEU A 298 35.33 -18.07 13.21
C LEU A 298 36.51 -17.41 12.46
N PRO A 299 37.32 -18.15 11.68
CA PRO A 299 38.41 -17.54 10.95
C PRO A 299 37.84 -16.64 9.84
N TRP A 300 38.13 -15.34 9.96
CA TRP A 300 38.03 -14.37 8.89
C TRP A 300 38.75 -14.90 7.64
N GLN A 301 38.06 -14.97 6.50
CA GLN A 301 38.73 -15.11 5.21
C GLN A 301 39.43 -13.80 4.87
N THR A 302 40.69 -13.67 5.28
CA THR A 302 41.62 -12.72 4.69
C THR A 302 42.02 -13.25 3.31
N GLN A 303 41.52 -12.60 2.25
CA GLN A 303 42.17 -12.68 0.94
C GLN A 303 43.63 -12.24 1.10
N PRO A 304 44.64 -13.04 0.70
CA PRO A 304 46.00 -12.56 0.70
C PRO A 304 46.20 -11.55 -0.43
N LEU A 305 46.53 -10.33 -0.02
CA LEU A 305 47.15 -9.27 -0.82
C LEU A 305 48.30 -9.89 -1.64
N GLY A 306 48.20 -9.85 -2.97
CA GLY A 306 49.24 -10.32 -3.87
C GLY A 306 50.56 -9.61 -3.61
N LYS A 307 51.59 -10.37 -3.23
CA LYS A 307 52.97 -9.89 -3.22
C LYS A 307 53.40 -9.70 -4.67
N ALA A 308 53.60 -8.44 -5.07
CA ALA A 308 54.39 -8.09 -6.23
C ALA A 308 55.84 -8.56 -6.00
N ASN A 309 56.27 -9.58 -6.74
CA ASN A 309 57.69 -9.89 -6.87
C ASN A 309 58.29 -8.88 -7.85
N VAL A 310 59.03 -7.92 -7.32
CA VAL A 310 60.10 -7.23 -8.04
C VAL A 310 61.32 -8.13 -7.94
N ILE A 311 61.67 -8.80 -9.04
CA ILE A 311 63.01 -9.35 -9.27
C ILE A 311 63.48 -8.79 -10.60
N SER A 312 64.46 -7.90 -10.51
CA SER A 312 65.34 -7.41 -11.56
C SER A 312 66.38 -8.47 -11.98
N GLN A 313 66.92 -8.30 -13.21
CA GLN A 313 67.95 -9.10 -13.94
C GLN A 313 67.30 -10.01 -14.99
N ASP A 314 67.44 -9.83 -16.31
CA ASP A 314 68.48 -9.16 -17.14
C ASP A 314 67.88 -8.25 -18.24
#